data_AF-J2GAY0-F1
#
_entry.id   AF-J2GAY0-F1
#
_cell.length_a   1.000
_cell.length_b   1.000
_cell.length_c   1.000
_cell.angle_alpha   90.00
_cell.angle_beta   90.00
_cell.angle_gamma   90.00
#
_symmetry.space_group_name_H-M   'P 1'
#
loop_
_entity.id
_entity.type
_entity.pdbx_description
1 polymer ?
#
loop_
_entity_poly.entity_id
_entity_poly.type
_entity_poly.pdbx_seq_one_letter_code
_entity_poly.pdbx_strand_id
1 'polypeptide(L)'
;MGGRQWEACPRTSDRCRRRDEVWRLAFLLLGGRRAAADFLNRPLPGVTETPLATAMRSALGQLQVSLLIRRFAAKAHSPFPS
;
A
#
# COMPACT_ATOMS: atom_id res chain seq x y z
N MET A 1 29.65 -0.67 -7.56
CA MET A 1 28.56 -1.64 -7.79
C MET A 1 27.75 -1.78 -6.50
N GLY A 2 26.67 -1.01 -6.33
CA GLY A 2 25.81 -1.08 -5.15
C GLY A 2 24.59 -1.97 -5.43
N GLY A 3 24.68 -3.23 -5.07
CA GLY A 3 23.65 -4.24 -5.30
C GLY A 3 22.34 -3.92 -4.57
N ARG A 4 21.29 -3.70 -5.35
CA ARG A 4 19.86 -3.86 -5.06
C ARG A 4 19.50 -4.35 -3.63
N GLN A 5 19.34 -3.39 -2.72
CA GLN A 5 18.90 -3.57 -1.32
C GLN A 5 17.46 -4.11 -1.11
N TRP A 6 16.88 -4.82 -2.08
CA TRP A 6 15.55 -5.45 -1.96
C TRP A 6 15.59 -6.96 -1.70
N GLU A 7 16.77 -7.59 -1.64
CA GLU A 7 16.88 -9.05 -1.60
C GLU A 7 16.69 -9.74 -0.23
N ALA A 8 16.83 -9.07 0.92
CA ALA A 8 16.79 -9.78 2.20
C ALA A 8 15.60 -9.37 3.08
N CYS A 9 14.39 -9.58 2.57
CA CYS A 9 13.19 -9.56 3.39
C CYS A 9 12.86 -11.01 3.75
N PRO A 10 13.36 -11.57 4.88
CA PRO A 10 13.10 -12.96 5.23
C PRO A 10 11.60 -13.20 5.26
N ARG A 11 11.14 -14.34 4.72
CA ARG A 11 9.70 -14.69 4.63
C ARG A 11 8.97 -14.68 5.97
N THR A 12 9.71 -14.75 7.07
CA THR A 12 9.23 -14.67 8.46
C THR A 12 9.08 -13.24 8.97
N SER A 13 9.56 -12.24 8.24
CA SER A 13 9.44 -10.84 8.64
C SER A 13 8.03 -10.34 8.39
N ASP A 14 7.31 -10.08 9.47
CA ASP A 14 5.99 -9.43 9.43
C ASP A 14 6.00 -8.15 8.60
N ARG A 15 7.11 -7.39 8.64
CA ARG A 15 7.29 -6.17 7.84
C ARG A 15 7.15 -6.43 6.34
N CYS A 16 7.75 -7.52 5.85
CA CYS A 16 7.74 -7.89 4.45
C CYS A 16 6.41 -8.53 4.05
N ARG A 17 5.81 -9.35 4.94
CA ARG A 17 4.45 -9.87 4.75
C ARG A 17 3.43 -8.73 4.60
N ARG A 18 3.47 -7.74 5.50
CA ARG A 18 2.60 -6.55 5.43
C ARG A 18 2.76 -5.80 4.11
N ARG A 19 4.00 -5.57 3.69
CA ARG A 19 4.33 -4.92 2.42
C ARG A 19 3.66 -5.64 1.25
N ASP A 20 3.85 -6.96 1.17
CA ASP A 20 3.36 -7.76 0.06
C ASP A 20 1.82 -7.85 0.07
N GLU A 21 1.21 -7.95 1.25
CA GLU A 21 -0.25 -7.96 1.40
C GLU A 21 -0.90 -6.64 0.96
N VAL A 22 -0.38 -5.48 1.38
CA VAL A 22 -0.93 -4.19 0.94
C VAL A 22 -0.66 -3.91 -0.54
N TRP A 23 0.50 -4.33 -1.06
CA TRP A 23 0.79 -4.24 -2.50
C TRP A 23 -0.18 -5.07 -3.33
N ARG A 24 -0.43 -6.31 -2.92
CA ARG A 24 -1.37 -7.20 -3.60
C ARG A 24 -2.77 -6.64 -3.59
N LEU A 25 -3.22 -6.12 -2.44
CA LEU A 25 -4.54 -5.51 -2.32
C LEU A 25 -4.68 -4.28 -3.21
N ALA A 26 -3.69 -3.37 -3.20
CA ALA A 26 -3.69 -2.18 -4.03
C ALA A 26 -3.66 -2.52 -5.52
N PHE A 27 -2.85 -3.51 -5.92
CA PHE A 27 -2.82 -3.98 -7.30
C PHE A 27 -4.19 -4.46 -7.78
N LEU A 28 -4.86 -5.29 -6.98
CA LEU A 28 -6.16 -5.86 -7.34
C LEU A 28 -7.28 -4.82 -7.37
N LEU A 29 -7.28 -3.86 -6.43
CA LEU A 29 -8.41 -2.95 -6.25
C LEU A 29 -8.26 -1.60 -6.96
N LEU A 30 -7.04 -1.16 -7.26
CA LEU A 30 -6.78 0.15 -7.87
C LEU A 30 -6.47 0.09 -9.38
N GLY A 31 -6.52 -1.10 -9.99
CA GLY A 31 -6.31 -1.25 -11.44
C GLY A 31 -4.86 -1.50 -11.85
N GLY A 32 -4.11 -2.23 -11.02
CA GLY A 32 -2.80 -2.77 -11.38
C GLY A 32 -1.60 -1.99 -10.84
N ARG A 33 -0.42 -2.29 -11.41
CA ARG A 33 0.89 -1.92 -10.84
C ARG A 33 1.09 -0.41 -10.69
N ARG A 34 0.72 0.38 -11.69
CA ARG A 34 0.97 1.83 -11.72
C ARG A 34 0.13 2.54 -10.65
N ALA A 35 -1.18 2.30 -10.64
CA ALA A 35 -2.07 2.88 -9.65
C ALA A 35 -1.72 2.44 -8.22
N ALA A 36 -1.33 1.18 -8.02
CA ALA A 36 -0.85 0.70 -6.73
C ALA A 36 0.43 1.42 -6.28
N ALA A 37 1.40 1.60 -7.19
CA ALA A 37 2.64 2.32 -6.89
C ALA A 37 2.38 3.78 -6.53
N ASP A 38 1.53 4.45 -7.30
CA ASP A 38 1.17 5.86 -7.11
C ASP A 38 0.46 6.05 -5.76
N PHE A 39 -0.44 5.14 -5.37
CA PHE A 39 -1.11 5.21 -4.07
C PHE A 39 -0.15 4.90 -2.91
N LEU A 40 0.63 3.81 -2.99
CA LEU A 40 1.41 3.32 -1.85
C LEU A 40 2.67 4.15 -1.56
N ASN A 41 3.25 4.78 -2.58
CA ASN A 41 4.50 5.54 -2.44
C ASN A 41 4.29 7.05 -2.37
N ARG A 42 3.06 7.56 -2.54
CA ARG A 42 2.76 8.98 -2.40
C ARG A 42 2.23 9.28 -1.00
N PRO A 43 2.81 10.25 -0.27
CA PRO A 43 2.24 10.72 0.99
C PRO A 43 0.81 11.21 0.79
N LEU A 44 -0.07 10.87 1.73
CA LEU A 44 -1.44 11.38 1.73
C LEU A 44 -1.47 12.81 2.28
N PRO A 45 -2.41 13.66 1.86
CA PRO A 45 -2.53 15.01 2.40
C PRO A 45 -2.63 14.99 3.94
N GLY A 46 -1.76 15.75 4.60
CA GLY A 46 -1.71 15.83 6.07
C GLY A 46 -0.94 14.69 6.75
N VAL A 47 -0.29 13.78 5.99
CA VAL A 47 0.54 12.70 6.52
C VAL A 47 1.93 12.78 5.91
N THR A 48 2.97 12.79 6.75
CA THR A 48 4.38 12.85 6.31
C THR A 48 4.86 11.53 5.72
N GLU A 49 4.32 10.41 6.19
CA GLU A 49 4.69 9.06 5.74
C GLU A 49 3.84 8.58 4.56
N THR A 50 4.44 7.72 3.74
CA THR A 50 3.73 7.02 2.67
C THR A 50 2.85 5.90 3.25
N PRO A 51 1.73 5.55 2.60
CA PRO A 51 0.91 4.42 3.01
C PRO A 51 1.72 3.12 3.13
N LEU A 52 2.71 2.90 2.26
CA LEU A 52 3.58 1.73 2.35
C LEU A 52 4.40 1.72 3.65
N ALA A 53 4.99 2.85 4.02
CA ALA A 53 5.77 2.97 5.26
C ALA A 53 4.88 2.72 6.50
N THR A 54 3.68 3.30 6.51
CA THR A 54 2.69 3.09 7.58
C THR A 54 2.29 1.61 7.69
N ALA A 55 2.01 0.94 6.58
CA ALA A 55 1.65 -0.47 6.57
C ALA A 55 2.77 -1.37 7.10
N MET A 56 4.01 -1.06 6.76
CA MET A 56 5.17 -1.85 7.17
C MET A 56 5.50 -1.69 8.67
N ARG A 57 5.14 -0.55 9.29
CA ARG A 57 5.46 -0.25 10.69
C ARG A 57 4.72 -1.12 11.70
N SER A 58 3.45 -1.43 11.46
CA SER A 58 2.63 -2.20 12.42
C SER A 58 1.42 -2.86 11.77
N ALA A 59 0.83 -3.84 12.45
CA ALA A 59 -0.42 -4.47 12.00
C ALA A 59 -1.59 -3.47 11.95
N LEU A 60 -1.65 -2.52 12.89
CA LEU A 60 -2.64 -1.44 12.85
C LEU A 60 -2.45 -0.56 11.62
N GLY A 61 -1.21 -0.19 11.29
CA GLY A 61 -0.90 0.59 10.09
C GLY A 61 -1.29 -0.15 8.82
N GLN A 62 -1.05 -1.46 8.77
CA GLN A 62 -1.50 -2.31 7.66
C GLN A 62 -3.03 -2.29 7.50
N LEU A 63 -3.78 -2.41 8.60
CA LEU A 63 -5.24 -2.36 8.59
C LEU A 63 -5.74 -1.01 8.09
N GLN A 64 -5.19 0.09 8.60
CA GLN A 64 -5.53 1.46 8.17
C GLN A 64 -5.34 1.64 6.67
N VAL A 65 -4.19 1.22 6.14
CA VAL A 65 -3.88 1.32 4.70
C VAL A 65 -4.81 0.42 3.87
N SER A 66 -5.12 -0.78 4.35
CA SER A 66 -6.05 -1.70 3.68
C SER A 66 -7.46 -1.13 3.58
N LEU A 67 -7.94 -0.46 4.64
CA LEU A 67 -9.23 0.25 4.63
C LEU A 67 -9.23 1.44 3.66
N LEU A 68 -8.14 2.21 3.63
CA LEU A 68 -7.98 3.32 2.70
C LEU A 68 -8.02 2.86 1.23
N ILE A 69 -7.33 1.76 0.89
CA ILE A 69 -7.36 1.18 -0.47
C ILE A 69 -8.79 0.83 -0.86
N ARG A 70 -9.53 0.13 0.02
CA ARG A 70 -10.92 -0.27 -0.24
C ARG A 70 -11.83 0.94 -0.43
N ARG A 71 -11.68 1.97 0.40
CA ARG A 71 -12.45 3.22 0.29
C ARG A 71 -12.15 3.95 -1.03
N PHE A 72 -10.89 3.98 -1.45
CA PHE A 72 -10.48 4.61 -2.69
C PHE A 72 -11.04 3.87 -3.91
N ALA A 73 -10.97 2.53 -3.90
CA ALA A 73 -11.56 1.68 -4.93
C ALA A 73 -13.10 1.81 -4.99
N ALA A 74 -13.77 1.91 -3.85
CA ALA A 74 -15.22 2.12 -3.80
C ALA A 74 -15.64 3.48 -4.37
N LYS A 75 -14.88 4.55 -4.09
CA LYS A 75 -15.10 5.87 -4.71
C LYS A 75 -14.90 5.85 -6.22
N ALA A 76 -13.87 5.18 -6.71
CA ALA A 76 -13.60 5.07 -8.14
C ALA A 76 -14.70 4.33 -8.91
N HIS A 77 -15.41 3.41 -8.24
CA HIS A 77 -16.52 2.64 -8.81
C HIS A 77 -17.91 3.21 -8.49
N SER A 78 -18.02 4.38 -7.85
CA SER A 78 -19.33 4.98 -7.62
C SER A 78 -19.93 5.46 -8.95
N PRO A 79 -21.10 4.95 -9.39
CA PRO A 79 -21.74 5.38 -10.62
C PRO A 79 -22.32 6.80 -10.53
N PHE A 80 -22.33 7.40 -9.34
CA PHE A 80 -22.76 8.77 -9.10
C PHE A 80 -21.57 9.61 -8.64
N PRO A 81 -21.05 10.52 -9.48
CA PRO A 81 -20.08 11.51 -9.03
C PRO A 81 -20.81 12.55 -8.17
N SER A 82 -20.35 12.71 -6.94
CA SER A 82 -20.74 13.79 -6.02
C SER A 82 -20.00 15.08 -6.33
#